data_AF-A0A7J5VX11-F1
#
_entry.id   AF-A0A7J5VX11-F1
#
_cell.length_a   1.000
_cell.length_b   1.000
_cell.length_c   1.000
_cell.angle_alpha   90.00
_cell.angle_beta   90.00
_cell.angle_gamma   90.00
#
_symmetry.space_group_name_H-M   'P 1'
#
loop_
_entity.id
_entity.type
_entity.pdbx_description
1 polymer ?
#
loop_
_entity_poly.entity_id
_entity_poly.type
_entity_poly.pdbx_seq_one_letter_code
_entity_poly.pdbx_strand_id
1 'polypeptide(L)'
;MKYKQTKGNEIEGHLDIIISHNEDENDGEIIKWDEVVIHGNPEGLKSLAKLLIEIAELNQEKVEDKYLPAGAREHYHLRPGIELSKSSIEVIVGRLDAKGTSDFYKSYIPKDKI
;
A
#
# COMPACT_ATOMS: atom_id res chain seq x y z
N MET A 1 22.28 7.92 3.85
CA MET A 1 20.83 8.15 3.84
C MET A 1 20.28 7.54 5.11
N LYS A 2 19.57 8.30 5.96
CA LYS A 2 18.96 7.72 7.17
C LYS A 2 17.78 6.87 6.73
N TYR A 3 17.97 5.55 6.70
CA TYR A 3 16.86 4.62 6.50
C TYR A 3 15.96 4.64 7.75
N LYS A 4 14.63 4.66 7.51
CA LYS A 4 13.50 4.66 8.46
C LYS A 4 13.81 5.07 9.91
N GLN A 5 13.47 6.30 10.28
CA GLN A 5 13.46 6.72 11.69
C GLN A 5 12.08 6.63 12.36
N THR A 6 10.99 6.56 11.60
CA THR A 6 9.62 6.54 12.14
C THR A 6 8.93 5.22 11.82
N LYS A 7 8.36 4.62 12.87
CA LYS A 7 7.32 3.59 12.80
C LYS A 7 6.11 4.17 13.53
N GLY A 8 5.02 4.39 12.81
CA GLY A 8 3.85 5.10 13.31
C GLY A 8 3.84 6.57 12.93
N ASN A 9 2.68 7.03 12.44
CA ASN A 9 2.41 8.37 11.88
C ASN A 9 2.91 8.59 10.44
N GLU A 10 2.93 7.54 9.63
CA GLU A 10 3.23 7.63 8.20
C GLU A 10 2.19 8.44 7.41
N ILE A 11 0.99 8.60 7.97
CA ILE A 11 -0.13 9.31 7.39
C ILE A 11 -0.53 10.45 8.34
N GLU A 12 -0.74 11.64 7.77
CA GLU A 12 -1.25 12.83 8.46
C GLU A 12 -2.73 13.02 8.10
N GLY A 13 -3.45 13.87 8.82
CA GLY A 13 -4.85 14.16 8.50
C GLY A 13 -5.79 12.95 8.65
N HIS A 14 -6.78 12.84 7.75
CA HIS A 14 -7.78 11.77 7.78
C HIS A 14 -7.74 10.97 6.49
N LEU A 15 -7.54 9.66 6.62
CA LEU A 15 -7.52 8.70 5.53
C LEU A 15 -8.26 7.43 5.98
N ASP A 16 -9.18 6.95 5.15
CA ASP A 16 -9.94 5.72 5.34
C ASP A 16 -9.74 4.79 4.14
N ILE A 17 -9.44 3.53 4.40
CA ILE A 17 -9.31 2.48 3.38
C ILE A 17 -10.19 1.31 3.78
N ILE A 18 -11.23 1.04 2.98
CA ILE A 18 -12.19 -0.04 3.23
C ILE A 18 -12.37 -0.90 1.98
N ILE A 19 -12.94 -2.08 2.17
CA ILE A 19 -13.46 -2.90 1.06
C ILE A 19 -14.97 -2.70 1.05
N SER A 20 -15.50 -2.17 -0.06
CA SER A 20 -16.94 -2.14 -0.33
C SER A 20 -17.32 -3.43 -1.04
N HIS A 21 -18.33 -4.11 -0.53
CA HIS A 21 -18.90 -5.30 -1.14
C HIS A 21 -20.17 -4.88 -1.87
N ASN A 22 -20.15 -4.98 -3.20
CA ASN A 22 -21.23 -4.53 -4.06
C ASN A 22 -21.92 -5.73 -4.72
N GLU A 23 -23.21 -5.57 -4.97
CA GLU A 23 -23.98 -6.50 -5.79
C GLU A 23 -24.98 -5.73 -6.66
N ASP A 24 -25.23 -6.22 -7.86
CA ASP A 24 -26.21 -5.67 -8.79
C ASP A 24 -26.87 -6.79 -9.60
N GLU A 25 -28.07 -6.54 -10.11
CA GLU A 25 -28.79 -7.45 -11.00
C GLU A 25 -28.65 -6.93 -12.44
N ASN A 26 -28.06 -7.74 -13.32
CA ASN A 26 -27.94 -7.44 -14.74
C ASN A 26 -28.51 -8.60 -15.56
N ASP A 27 -29.57 -8.34 -16.32
CA ASP A 27 -30.29 -9.33 -17.13
C ASP A 27 -30.71 -10.61 -16.36
N GLY A 28 -31.10 -10.45 -15.10
CA GLY A 28 -31.52 -11.56 -14.22
C GLY A 28 -30.35 -12.36 -13.61
N GLU A 29 -29.11 -11.95 -13.84
CA GLU A 29 -27.93 -12.48 -13.16
C GLU A 29 -27.45 -11.53 -12.05
N ILE A 30 -27.18 -12.08 -10.86
CA ILE A 30 -26.59 -11.32 -9.75
C ILE A 30 -25.08 -11.25 -9.97
N ILE A 31 -24.56 -10.05 -10.19
CA ILE A 31 -23.13 -9.76 -10.26
C ILE A 31 -22.68 -9.24 -8.91
N LYS A 32 -21.58 -9.78 -8.37
CA LYS A 32 -20.96 -9.30 -7.12
C LYS A 32 -19.53 -8.90 -7.39
N TRP A 33 -19.09 -7.79 -6.79
CA TRP A 33 -17.71 -7.35 -6.88
C TRP A 33 -17.29 -6.59 -5.62
N ASP A 34 -15.99 -6.59 -5.40
CA ASP A 34 -15.37 -5.83 -4.31
C ASP A 34 -14.68 -4.60 -4.88
N GLU A 35 -14.78 -3.48 -4.16
CA GLU A 35 -14.07 -2.24 -4.46
C GLU A 35 -13.20 -1.86 -3.26
N VAL A 36 -11.92 -1.57 -3.52
CA VAL A 36 -11.09 -0.92 -2.50
C VAL A 36 -11.34 0.58 -2.57
N VAL A 37 -11.93 1.13 -1.51
CA VAL A 37 -12.28 2.54 -1.40
C VAL A 37 -11.22 3.24 -0.57
N ILE A 38 -10.53 4.22 -1.17
CA ILE A 38 -9.52 5.05 -0.51
C ILE A 38 -10.05 6.49 -0.46
N HIS A 39 -10.46 6.94 0.72
CA HIS A 39 -10.99 8.29 0.94
C HIS A 39 -10.14 9.04 1.95
N GLY A 40 -9.98 10.33 1.76
CA GLY A 40 -9.31 11.17 2.74
C GLY A 40 -9.63 12.64 2.57
N ASN A 41 -9.33 13.42 3.60
CA ASN A 41 -9.29 14.86 3.46
C ASN A 41 -8.05 15.27 2.60
N PRO A 42 -7.95 16.52 2.13
CA PRO A 42 -6.82 16.94 1.30
C PRO A 42 -5.43 16.68 1.94
N GLU A 43 -5.34 16.72 3.27
CA GLU A 43 -4.10 16.43 4.01
C GLU A 43 -3.75 14.93 3.96
N GLY A 44 -4.71 14.05 4.28
CA GLY A 44 -4.51 12.60 4.31
C GLY A 44 -4.23 11.99 2.94
N LEU A 45 -4.89 12.49 1.89
CA LEU A 45 -4.57 12.08 0.52
C LEU A 45 -3.17 12.54 0.11
N LYS A 46 -2.75 13.75 0.49
CA LYS A 46 -1.39 14.25 0.22
C LYS A 46 -0.34 13.46 1.00
N SER A 47 -0.59 13.10 2.27
CA SER A 47 0.36 12.28 3.03
C SER A 47 0.49 10.87 2.46
N LEU A 48 -0.62 10.26 2.03
CA LEU A 48 -0.56 8.97 1.32
C LEU A 48 0.28 9.09 0.03
N ALA A 49 0.07 10.14 -0.76
CA ALA A 49 0.85 10.38 -1.97
C ALA A 49 2.34 10.55 -1.68
N LYS A 50 2.72 11.29 -0.62
CA LYS A 50 4.12 11.41 -0.18
C LYS A 50 4.72 10.05 0.16
N LEU A 51 4.01 9.23 0.95
CA LEU A 51 4.46 7.88 1.30
C LEU A 51 4.69 7.01 0.06
N LEU A 52 3.77 7.07 -0.91
CA LEU A 52 3.91 6.34 -2.18
C LEU A 52 5.14 6.79 -2.98
N ILE A 53 5.40 8.09 -3.02
CA ILE A 53 6.60 8.66 -3.68
C ILE A 53 7.86 8.20 -2.95
N GLU A 54 7.90 8.24 -1.62
CA GLU A 54 9.04 7.78 -0.83
C GLU A 54 9.38 6.31 -1.08
N ILE A 55 8.35 5.44 -1.15
CA ILE A 55 8.52 4.01 -1.50
C ILE A 55 9.08 3.86 -2.92
N ALA A 56 8.54 4.63 -3.88
CA ALA A 56 8.92 4.55 -5.28
C ALA A 56 10.36 5.03 -5.53
N GLU A 57 10.76 6.14 -4.90
CA GLU A 57 12.08 6.75 -5.07
C GLU A 57 13.18 6.06 -4.25
N LEU A 58 12.82 5.23 -3.27
CA LEU A 58 13.78 4.48 -2.49
C LEU A 58 14.61 3.55 -3.40
N ASN A 59 15.93 3.79 -3.41
CA ASN A 59 16.89 2.85 -3.97
C ASN A 59 17.19 1.76 -2.93
N GLN A 60 16.43 0.66 -2.99
CA GLN A 60 16.53 -0.48 -2.06
C GLN A 60 17.94 -1.10 -2.01
N GLU A 61 18.70 -1.05 -3.11
CA GLU A 61 20.07 -1.59 -3.19
C GLU A 61 21.08 -0.82 -2.34
N LYS A 62 20.78 0.45 -2.02
CA LYS A 62 21.63 1.29 -1.18
C LYS A 62 21.27 1.24 0.30
N VAL A 63 20.22 0.51 0.67
CA VAL A 63 19.81 0.33 2.06
C VAL A 63 20.68 -0.73 2.71
N GLU A 64 21.15 -0.51 3.95
CA GLU A 64 21.92 -1.52 4.68
C GLU A 64 21.08 -2.78 4.98
N ASP A 65 21.67 -3.97 4.89
CA ASP A 65 20.96 -5.25 5.09
C ASP A 65 20.28 -5.39 6.46
N LYS A 66 20.85 -4.76 7.50
CA LYS A 66 20.26 -4.76 8.86
C LYS A 66 18.87 -4.13 8.92
N TYR A 67 18.53 -3.34 7.90
CA TYR A 67 17.31 -2.58 7.80
C TYR A 67 16.36 -3.14 6.74
N LEU A 68 16.91 -3.54 5.59
CA LEU A 68 16.18 -4.21 4.52
C LEU A 68 17.05 -5.35 4.00
N PRO A 69 16.83 -6.59 4.44
CA PRO A 69 17.60 -7.74 3.99
C PRO A 69 17.44 -8.02 2.49
N ALA A 70 18.42 -8.68 1.88
CA ALA A 70 18.28 -9.21 0.51
C ALA A 70 17.05 -10.14 0.41
N GLY A 71 16.29 -10.03 -0.67
CA GLY A 71 15.02 -10.74 -0.87
C GLY A 71 13.79 -10.10 -0.19
N ALA A 72 14.00 -9.14 0.71
CA ALA A 72 12.91 -8.36 1.30
C ALA A 72 12.48 -7.21 0.38
N ARG A 73 11.34 -6.59 0.72
CA ARG A 73 10.74 -5.46 -0.01
C ARG A 73 10.46 -4.33 0.95
N GLU A 74 10.71 -3.10 0.51
CA GLU A 74 10.28 -1.92 1.22
C GLU A 74 8.75 -1.93 1.32
N HIS A 75 8.22 -1.83 2.53
CA HIS A 75 6.79 -1.74 2.76
C HIS A 75 6.48 -1.05 4.09
N TYR A 76 5.24 -0.60 4.23
CA TYR A 76 4.69 0.03 5.42
C TYR A 76 3.37 -0.65 5.78
N HIS A 77 3.16 -0.82 7.07
CA HIS A 77 1.89 -1.26 7.63
C HIS A 77 1.10 -0.02 8.06
N LEU A 78 -0.05 0.19 7.45
CA LEU A 78 -1.00 1.24 7.80
C LEU A 78 -2.14 0.60 8.59
N ARG A 79 -2.22 0.91 9.88
CA ARG A 79 -3.12 0.23 10.82
C ARG A 79 -4.33 1.11 11.16
N PRO A 80 -5.52 0.52 11.27
CA PRO A 80 -6.71 1.23 11.72
C PRO A 80 -6.51 1.83 13.12
N GLY A 81 -6.91 3.09 13.27
CA GLY A 81 -6.81 3.84 14.52
C GLY A 81 -5.41 4.34 14.90
N ILE A 82 -4.39 4.10 14.05
CA ILE A 82 -3.05 4.68 14.23
C ILE A 82 -2.69 5.52 13.01
N GLU A 83 -2.40 4.89 11.87
CA GLU A 83 -2.13 5.61 10.61
C GLU A 83 -3.42 5.87 9.81
N LEU A 84 -4.41 4.99 9.97
CA LEU A 84 -5.69 5.08 9.27
C LEU A 84 -6.84 5.39 10.23
N SER A 85 -7.98 5.75 9.65
CA SER A 85 -9.26 5.79 10.31
C SER A 85 -9.60 4.45 11.01
N LYS A 86 -10.44 4.51 12.06
CA LYS A 86 -10.86 3.30 12.81
C LYS A 86 -11.76 2.38 12.00
N SER A 87 -12.46 2.89 10.98
CA SER A 87 -13.27 2.07 10.07
C SER A 87 -12.45 1.37 9.01
N SER A 88 -11.16 1.70 8.87
CA SER A 88 -10.31 1.11 7.86
C SER A 88 -10.01 -0.36 8.13
N ILE A 89 -9.59 -1.05 7.08
CA ILE A 89 -8.88 -2.31 7.19
C ILE A 89 -7.37 -2.06 7.35
N GLU A 90 -6.62 -3.05 7.85
CA GLU A 90 -5.16 -2.98 7.83
C GLU A 90 -4.64 -3.13 6.39
N VAL A 91 -3.71 -2.25 6.01
CA VAL A 91 -3.17 -2.17 4.65
C VAL A 91 -1.65 -2.24 4.68
N ILE A 92 -1.08 -3.03 3.77
CA ILE A 92 0.36 -3.02 3.51
C ILE A 92 0.60 -2.36 2.16
N VAL A 93 1.41 -1.30 2.14
CA VAL A 93 1.81 -0.60 0.91
C VAL A 93 3.31 -0.74 0.75
N GLY A 94 3.79 -1.16 -0.43
CA GLY A 94 5.21 -1.41 -0.62
C GLY A 94 5.62 -1.69 -2.06
N ARG A 95 6.91 -1.94 -2.24
CA ARG A 95 7.51 -2.33 -3.52
C ARG A 95 7.10 -3.74 -3.91
N LEU A 96 6.94 -3.94 -5.21
CA LEU A 96 6.68 -5.25 -5.78
C LEU A 96 7.98 -6.07 -5.94
N ASP A 97 9.07 -5.40 -6.34
CA ASP A 97 10.41 -5.96 -6.52
C ASP A 97 11.18 -6.09 -5.20
N ALA A 98 11.80 -7.25 -5.01
CA ALA A 98 12.68 -7.52 -3.89
C ALA A 98 14.08 -6.92 -4.07
N LYS A 99 14.67 -6.46 -2.97
CA LYS A 99 16.07 -6.04 -2.90
C LYS A 99 17.02 -7.17 -3.32
N GLY A 100 18.01 -6.85 -4.14
CA GLY A 100 19.10 -7.72 -4.58
C GLY A 100 18.74 -8.68 -5.71
N THR A 101 17.45 -9.03 -5.88
CA THR A 101 17.01 -9.95 -6.94
C THR A 101 16.09 -9.29 -7.98
N SER A 102 15.44 -8.18 -7.62
CA SER A 102 14.37 -7.55 -8.42
C SER A 102 13.15 -8.48 -8.65
N ASP A 103 13.03 -9.57 -7.90
CA ASP A 103 11.96 -10.54 -8.09
C ASP A 103 10.62 -10.03 -7.57
N PHE A 104 9.56 -10.28 -8.33
CA PHE A 104 8.18 -10.10 -7.87
C PHE A 104 7.74 -11.31 -7.03
N TYR A 105 6.70 -11.16 -6.21
CA TYR A 105 6.17 -12.29 -5.42
C TYR A 105 5.45 -13.31 -6.32
N LYS A 106 5.42 -14.59 -5.90
CA LYS A 106 4.96 -15.71 -6.74
C LYS A 106 3.51 -15.58 -7.23
N SER A 107 2.64 -14.96 -6.45
CA SER A 107 1.23 -14.72 -6.81
C SER A 107 1.00 -13.48 -7.68
N TYR A 108 2.05 -12.74 -8.06
CA TYR A 108 1.89 -11.59 -8.94
C TYR A 108 1.60 -12.07 -10.35
N ILE A 109 0.45 -11.64 -10.88
CA ILE A 109 0.06 -11.88 -12.26
C ILE A 109 0.13 -10.53 -12.99
N PRO A 110 0.98 -10.38 -14.03
CA PRO A 110 1.08 -9.13 -14.76
C PRO A 110 -0.22 -8.83 -15.50
N LYS A 111 -0.52 -7.54 -15.66
CA LYS A 111 -1.61 -7.09 -16.53
C LYS A 111 -1.39 -7.56 -17.97
N ASP A 112 -2.49 -7.75 -18.69
CA ASP A 112 -2.45 -7.98 -20.12
C ASP A 112 -1.76 -6.81 -20.83
N LYS A 113 -1.00 -7.13 -21.88
CA LYS A 113 -0.43 -6.12 -22.76
C LYS A 113 -1.55 -5.61 -23.66
N ILE A 114 -1.97 -4.37 -23.41
CA ILE A 114 -2.85 -3.61 -24.31
C ILE A 114 -2.06 -3.18 -25.55
#